data_AF-A0A7J7IYK6-F1
#
_entry.id   AF-A0A7J7IYK6-F1
#
_cell.length_a   1.000
_cell.length_b   1.000
_cell.length_c   1.000
_cell.angle_alpha   90.00
_cell.angle_beta   90.00
_cell.angle_gamma   90.00
#
_symmetry.space_group_name_H-M   'P 1'
#
loop_
_entity.id
_entity.type
_entity.pdbx_description
1 polymer ?
#
loop_
_entity_poly.entity_id
_entity_poly.type
_entity_poly.pdbx_seq_one_letter_code
_entity_poly.pdbx_strand_id
1 'polypeptide(L)'
;MNCEKLDDDLQVSWLIEGDVITIELAGNIDRNKDYMAFGLSGSETATAMINADVVVADFRDNDMPRAIDYHLTSYAQCAGNGGACPDTSSSNSAADDVMTVTGQVTNGITRVKYQRALTTGDVGTNKDKVFKVDGSQQTIVWAIGPLNTKMEAAKHYNGKRQSTTTLTKINFNRTVADNCPSFVVLDDVELPDFQPHHLYGEEGTVFTVEIGQAGSEQGYKALTGLPSWGIAWYVNGILIPELHLKRGVSYTFRVGGGTDPKEGSKYHPLYFTNDVEGGYNQTGNGTIYPGKVDGNAMQYAVGGYCEWKLRSSAVARLDSGFIYPCFETFQKDLYLDCDNTGEYTDFVFTPDSSTPDLLYYQCYTHKSLGWKVHVYDELPTNRIADIPCLAESFATCSSVSISLLILLALLNLLFV
;
A
#
# COMPACT_ATOMS: atom_id res chain seq x y z
N MET A 1 -20.46 -24.40 -11.04
CA MET A 1 -19.54 -23.29 -11.35
C MET A 1 -18.13 -23.76 -11.06
N ASN A 2 -17.13 -23.36 -11.84
CA ASN A 2 -15.73 -23.61 -11.46
C ASN A 2 -15.37 -22.72 -10.27
N CYS A 3 -14.51 -23.18 -9.36
CA CYS A 3 -13.99 -22.36 -8.27
C CYS A 3 -12.53 -22.68 -7.95
N GLU A 4 -11.75 -21.66 -7.60
CA GLU A 4 -10.39 -21.78 -7.07
C GLU A 4 -10.18 -20.87 -5.85
N LYS A 5 -9.53 -21.42 -4.83
CA LYS A 5 -9.02 -20.64 -3.71
C LYS A 5 -7.74 -19.91 -4.13
N LEU A 6 -7.72 -18.59 -3.96
CA LEU A 6 -6.55 -17.75 -4.24
C LEU A 6 -5.78 -17.45 -2.96
N ASP A 7 -6.50 -17.15 -1.88
CA ASP A 7 -6.01 -16.89 -0.53
C ASP A 7 -6.96 -17.49 0.52
N ASP A 8 -6.57 -17.49 1.80
CA ASP A 8 -7.52 -17.74 2.90
C ASP A 8 -8.68 -16.72 2.86
N ASP A 9 -8.41 -15.49 2.42
CA ASP A 9 -9.37 -14.38 2.36
C ASP A 9 -9.95 -14.11 0.97
N LEU A 10 -9.55 -14.83 -0.08
CA LEU A 10 -10.04 -14.61 -1.45
C LEU A 10 -10.27 -15.90 -2.24
N GLN A 11 -11.41 -15.97 -2.89
CA GLN A 11 -11.79 -17.04 -3.82
C GLN A 11 -12.32 -16.45 -5.12
N VAL A 12 -12.06 -17.13 -6.22
CA VAL A 12 -12.64 -16.81 -7.52
C VAL A 12 -13.47 -17.98 -8.02
N SER A 13 -14.69 -17.68 -8.47
CA SER A 13 -15.52 -18.62 -9.20
C SER A 13 -15.80 -18.11 -10.60
N TRP A 14 -15.99 -19.01 -11.56
CA TRP A 14 -16.37 -18.62 -12.91
C TRP A 14 -17.25 -19.63 -13.63
N LEU A 15 -18.02 -19.12 -14.59
CA LEU A 15 -18.82 -19.86 -15.54
C LEU A 15 -18.70 -19.21 -16.92
N ILE A 16 -18.61 -20.03 -17.97
CA ILE A 16 -18.58 -19.56 -19.35
C ILE A 16 -19.86 -20.01 -20.04
N GLU A 17 -20.56 -19.05 -20.66
CA GLU A 17 -21.79 -19.28 -21.42
C GLU A 17 -21.70 -18.51 -22.74
N GLY A 18 -21.57 -19.24 -23.86
CA GLY A 18 -21.29 -18.63 -25.15
C GLY A 18 -19.97 -17.84 -25.13
N ASP A 19 -20.02 -16.59 -25.54
CA ASP A 19 -18.86 -15.69 -25.61
C ASP A 19 -18.68 -14.81 -24.35
N VAL A 20 -19.34 -15.18 -23.24
CA VAL A 20 -19.31 -14.43 -21.98
C VAL A 20 -18.73 -15.29 -20.86
N ILE A 21 -17.85 -14.68 -20.06
CA ILE A 21 -17.41 -15.21 -18.77
C ILE A 21 -18.11 -14.44 -17.65
N THR A 22 -18.73 -15.19 -16.73
CA THR A 22 -19.24 -14.67 -15.46
C THR A 22 -18.23 -15.02 -14.37
N ILE A 23 -17.73 -14.01 -13.66
CA ILE A 23 -16.78 -14.17 -12.56
C ILE A 23 -17.46 -13.75 -11.25
N GLU A 24 -17.24 -14.49 -10.17
CA GLU A 24 -17.59 -14.09 -8.81
C GLU A 24 -16.32 -14.06 -7.95
N LEU A 25 -16.03 -12.90 -7.36
CA LEU A 25 -15.04 -12.75 -6.31
C LEU A 25 -15.75 -12.83 -4.97
N ALA A 26 -15.29 -13.73 -4.11
CA ALA A 26 -15.74 -13.86 -2.74
C ALA A 26 -14.54 -13.61 -1.82
N GLY A 27 -14.69 -12.71 -0.84
CA GLY A 27 -13.59 -12.41 0.06
C GLY A 27 -14.00 -11.91 1.44
N ASN A 28 -13.09 -12.14 2.38
CA ASN A 28 -13.15 -11.64 3.74
C ASN A 28 -12.35 -10.34 3.80
N ILE A 29 -13.05 -9.20 3.68
CA ILE A 29 -12.46 -7.87 3.49
C ILE A 29 -13.18 -6.83 4.35
N ASP A 30 -12.54 -5.69 4.63
CA ASP A 30 -13.21 -4.55 5.26
C ASP A 30 -14.16 -3.91 4.25
N ARG A 31 -15.45 -4.25 4.34
CA ARG A 31 -16.47 -3.81 3.39
C ARG A 31 -16.56 -2.29 3.38
N ASN A 32 -16.56 -1.70 2.19
CA ASN A 32 -16.51 -0.26 1.89
C ASN A 32 -15.12 0.40 2.04
N LYS A 33 -14.11 -0.32 2.53
CA LYS A 33 -12.73 0.19 2.56
C LYS A 33 -11.77 -0.60 1.69
N ASP A 34 -12.08 -1.86 1.41
CA ASP A 34 -11.23 -2.74 0.62
C ASP A 34 -11.84 -3.04 -0.76
N TYR A 35 -10.96 -3.30 -1.73
CA TYR A 35 -11.26 -3.89 -3.03
C TYR A 35 -10.75 -5.33 -3.11
N MET A 36 -11.33 -6.11 -4.02
CA MET A 36 -10.81 -7.38 -4.53
C MET A 36 -10.50 -7.21 -6.01
N ALA A 37 -9.27 -7.50 -6.43
CA ALA A 37 -8.88 -7.46 -7.83
C ALA A 37 -8.59 -8.88 -8.35
N PHE A 38 -9.00 -9.15 -9.59
CA PHE A 38 -8.70 -10.41 -10.27
C PHE A 38 -8.62 -10.19 -11.78
N GLY A 39 -7.66 -10.84 -12.43
CA GLY A 39 -7.61 -10.88 -13.88
C GLY A 39 -6.39 -11.59 -14.45
N LEU A 40 -6.10 -11.29 -15.71
CA LEU A 40 -5.04 -11.93 -16.48
C LEU A 40 -3.72 -11.20 -16.30
N SER A 41 -2.65 -11.96 -16.04
CA SER A 41 -1.31 -11.43 -15.81
C SER A 41 -0.79 -10.66 -17.03
N GLY A 42 0.03 -9.65 -16.75
CA GLY A 42 0.83 -8.95 -17.75
C GLY A 42 1.81 -9.86 -18.51
N SER A 43 2.11 -11.03 -17.97
CA SER A 43 2.98 -12.04 -18.58
C SER A 43 2.31 -13.41 -18.64
N GLU A 44 2.52 -14.15 -19.74
CA GLU A 44 2.07 -15.53 -19.86
C GLU A 44 2.89 -16.51 -18.99
N THR A 45 4.10 -16.11 -18.58
CA THR A 45 5.06 -17.00 -17.89
C THR A 45 5.35 -16.61 -16.44
N ALA A 46 4.88 -15.45 -15.99
CA ALA A 46 5.10 -14.94 -14.63
C ALA A 46 3.86 -14.20 -14.11
N THR A 47 3.68 -14.18 -12.79
CA THR A 47 2.78 -13.24 -12.11
C THR A 47 3.34 -11.83 -12.32
N ALA A 48 2.67 -10.99 -13.10
CA ALA A 48 3.13 -9.66 -13.44
C ALA A 48 1.98 -8.65 -13.40
N MET A 49 2.10 -7.65 -12.51
CA MET A 49 1.15 -6.55 -12.42
C MET A 49 1.22 -5.64 -13.64
N ILE A 50 2.42 -5.27 -14.10
CA ILE A 50 2.58 -4.39 -15.26
C ILE A 50 2.06 -5.09 -16.51
N ASN A 51 1.19 -4.41 -17.25
CA ASN A 51 0.38 -4.85 -18.38
C ASN A 51 -0.70 -5.87 -18.02
N ALA A 52 -1.04 -6.05 -16.74
CA ALA A 52 -2.18 -6.88 -16.37
C ALA A 52 -3.50 -6.20 -16.74
N ASP A 53 -4.48 -7.04 -17.02
CA ASP A 53 -5.88 -6.67 -17.26
C ASP A 53 -6.67 -7.30 -16.13
N VAL A 54 -7.22 -6.46 -15.25
CA VAL A 54 -7.89 -6.89 -14.03
C VAL A 54 -9.19 -6.13 -13.84
N VAL A 55 -10.17 -6.81 -13.24
CA VAL A 55 -11.35 -6.13 -12.72
C VAL A 55 -11.15 -5.89 -11.24
N VAL A 56 -11.35 -4.64 -10.81
CA VAL A 56 -11.36 -4.23 -9.40
C VAL A 56 -12.81 -4.18 -8.93
N ALA A 57 -13.13 -5.01 -7.94
CA ALA A 57 -14.47 -5.17 -7.39
C ALA A 57 -14.53 -4.70 -5.92
N ASP A 58 -15.58 -3.97 -5.57
CA ASP A 58 -15.77 -3.39 -4.23
C ASP A 58 -17.25 -3.12 -3.91
N PHE A 59 -17.50 -2.59 -2.71
CA PHE A 59 -18.77 -2.01 -2.31
C PHE A 59 -18.56 -0.53 -2.01
N ARG A 60 -19.48 0.32 -2.47
CA ARG A 60 -19.55 1.74 -2.09
C ARG A 60 -20.30 1.91 -0.77
N ASP A 61 -20.16 3.08 -0.14
CA ASP A 61 -20.78 3.47 1.15
C ASP A 61 -22.27 3.15 1.34
N ASN A 62 -23.03 2.94 0.26
CA ASN A 62 -24.46 2.55 0.29
C ASN A 62 -24.68 1.05 0.02
N ASP A 63 -23.69 0.21 0.35
CA ASP A 63 -23.64 -1.22 0.03
C ASP A 63 -23.91 -1.53 -1.46
N MET A 64 -23.55 -0.60 -2.35
CA MET A 64 -23.75 -0.78 -3.79
C MET A 64 -22.53 -1.48 -4.38
N PRO A 65 -22.69 -2.68 -4.98
CA PRO A 65 -21.58 -3.41 -5.56
C PRO A 65 -21.07 -2.71 -6.81
N ARG A 66 -19.76 -2.77 -7.00
CA ARG A 66 -19.06 -2.20 -8.13
C ARG A 66 -18.00 -3.17 -8.62
N ALA A 67 -17.81 -3.21 -9.93
CA ALA A 67 -16.70 -3.86 -10.60
C ALA A 67 -16.33 -2.97 -11.78
N ILE A 68 -15.06 -2.61 -11.90
CA ILE A 68 -14.54 -1.72 -12.94
C ILE A 68 -13.33 -2.38 -13.58
N ASP A 69 -13.22 -2.29 -14.90
CA ASP A 69 -12.06 -2.78 -15.64
C ASP A 69 -10.84 -1.85 -15.48
N TYR A 70 -9.67 -2.46 -15.28
CA TYR A 70 -8.40 -1.78 -15.02
C TYR A 70 -7.29 -2.38 -15.88
N HIS A 71 -6.64 -1.53 -16.66
CA HIS A 71 -5.33 -1.80 -17.21
C HIS A 71 -4.20 -1.22 -16.33
N LEU A 72 -3.32 -2.09 -15.86
CA LEU A 72 -2.24 -1.76 -14.94
C LEU A 72 -0.95 -1.46 -15.70
N THR A 73 -0.53 -0.20 -15.77
CA THR A 73 0.63 0.22 -16.61
C THR A 73 1.94 0.38 -15.84
N SER A 74 1.87 0.58 -14.52
CA SER A 74 3.05 0.69 -13.65
C SER A 74 2.67 0.36 -12.19
N TYR A 75 3.66 0.33 -11.31
CA TYR A 75 3.45 0.18 -9.86
C TYR A 75 2.96 1.48 -9.18
N ALA A 76 2.70 2.55 -9.93
CA ALA A 76 2.24 3.83 -9.40
C ALA A 76 0.70 3.86 -9.21
N GLN A 77 0.25 4.84 -8.42
CA GLN A 77 -1.18 5.19 -8.31
C GLN A 77 -1.72 5.61 -9.67
N CYS A 78 -3.05 5.56 -9.85
CA CYS A 78 -3.61 6.15 -11.06
C CYS A 78 -3.38 7.67 -11.10
N ALA A 79 -2.53 8.09 -12.03
CA ALA A 79 -2.24 9.49 -12.32
C ALA A 79 -2.41 9.75 -13.82
N GLY A 80 -2.41 11.03 -14.22
CA GLY A 80 -2.68 11.44 -15.61
C GLY A 80 -1.73 10.87 -16.67
N ASN A 81 -0.66 10.18 -16.27
CA ASN A 81 0.34 9.54 -17.12
C ASN A 81 0.44 8.00 -16.95
N GLY A 82 -0.45 7.35 -16.19
CA GLY A 82 -0.46 5.89 -15.98
C GLY A 82 -0.50 5.49 -14.50
N GLY A 83 -0.37 4.19 -14.23
CA GLY A 83 -0.53 3.57 -12.90
C GLY A 83 -1.50 2.40 -12.89
N ALA A 84 -2.01 2.06 -11.70
CA ALA A 84 -3.14 1.16 -11.51
C ALA A 84 -4.46 1.92 -11.77
N CYS A 85 -4.83 2.05 -13.05
CA CYS A 85 -5.91 2.92 -13.49
C CYS A 85 -7.14 2.17 -14.00
N PRO A 86 -8.37 2.69 -13.77
CA PRO A 86 -9.55 2.30 -14.54
C PRO A 86 -9.32 2.49 -16.04
N ASP A 87 -9.91 1.66 -16.88
CA ASP A 87 -9.76 1.77 -18.33
C ASP A 87 -10.36 3.04 -18.92
N THR A 88 -11.45 3.52 -18.32
CA THR A 88 -12.07 4.79 -18.69
C THR A 88 -11.29 6.02 -18.23
N SER A 89 -10.19 5.86 -17.47
CA SER A 89 -9.34 6.97 -17.08
C SER A 89 -8.71 7.63 -18.31
N SER A 90 -8.39 8.92 -18.22
CA SER A 90 -7.74 9.63 -19.33
C SER A 90 -6.40 9.02 -19.74
N SER A 91 -5.69 8.39 -18.80
CA SER A 91 -4.41 7.71 -19.04
C SER A 91 -4.56 6.40 -19.82
N ASN A 92 -5.68 5.69 -19.66
CA ASN A 92 -5.94 4.44 -20.37
C ASN A 92 -6.78 4.66 -21.63
N SER A 93 -7.80 5.53 -21.61
CA SER A 93 -8.66 5.81 -22.77
C SER A 93 -9.19 4.54 -23.45
N ALA A 94 -9.63 3.55 -22.65
CA ALA A 94 -10.23 2.30 -23.08
C ALA A 94 -11.68 2.21 -22.56
N ALA A 95 -12.43 1.23 -23.04
CA ALA A 95 -13.78 0.96 -22.57
C ALA A 95 -13.75 0.21 -21.23
N ASP A 96 -14.78 0.40 -20.40
CA ASP A 96 -15.04 -0.52 -19.30
C ASP A 96 -15.84 -1.71 -19.87
N ASP A 97 -15.22 -2.89 -19.94
CA ASP A 97 -15.85 -4.09 -20.54
C ASP A 97 -16.78 -4.83 -19.56
N VAL A 98 -16.94 -4.32 -18.34
CA VAL A 98 -17.85 -4.89 -17.35
C VAL A 98 -19.31 -4.59 -17.72
N MET A 99 -20.11 -5.64 -17.93
CA MET A 99 -21.51 -5.50 -18.36
C MET A 99 -22.51 -5.52 -17.20
N THR A 100 -22.48 -6.58 -16.41
CA THR A 100 -23.43 -6.83 -15.31
C THR A 100 -22.65 -6.87 -14.01
N VAL A 101 -23.15 -6.23 -12.96
CA VAL A 101 -22.56 -6.31 -11.61
C VAL A 101 -23.66 -6.60 -10.60
N THR A 102 -23.45 -7.62 -9.77
CA THR A 102 -24.30 -7.94 -8.63
C THR A 102 -23.41 -8.19 -7.41
N GLY A 103 -23.95 -7.96 -6.22
CA GLY A 103 -23.21 -8.21 -5.01
C GLY A 103 -24.12 -8.66 -3.89
N GLN A 104 -23.53 -9.45 -3.00
CA GLN A 104 -24.20 -9.98 -1.83
C GLN A 104 -23.19 -10.12 -0.71
N VAL A 105 -23.65 -9.93 0.53
CA VAL A 105 -22.89 -10.29 1.72
C VAL A 105 -23.58 -11.47 2.38
N THR A 106 -22.83 -12.55 2.60
CA THR A 106 -23.35 -13.76 3.28
C THR A 106 -22.36 -14.17 4.35
N ASN A 107 -22.79 -14.16 5.62
CA ASN A 107 -21.97 -14.53 6.78
C ASN A 107 -20.63 -13.77 6.86
N GLY A 108 -20.66 -12.46 6.62
CA GLY A 108 -19.46 -11.61 6.64
C GLY A 108 -18.61 -11.66 5.37
N ILE A 109 -18.85 -12.61 4.46
CA ILE A 109 -18.13 -12.71 3.19
C ILE A 109 -18.77 -11.81 2.15
N THR A 110 -17.97 -10.91 1.61
CA THR A 110 -18.35 -10.00 0.52
C THR A 110 -18.23 -10.74 -0.80
N ARG A 111 -19.30 -10.75 -1.60
CA ARG A 111 -19.34 -11.37 -2.93
C ARG A 111 -19.69 -10.33 -3.98
N VAL A 112 -18.87 -10.22 -5.01
CA VAL A 112 -19.16 -9.40 -6.20
C VAL A 112 -19.08 -10.29 -7.43
N LYS A 113 -20.18 -10.37 -8.17
CA LYS A 113 -20.29 -11.11 -9.42
C LYS A 113 -20.41 -10.14 -10.59
N TYR A 114 -19.59 -10.34 -11.59
CA TYR A 114 -19.60 -9.53 -12.80
C TYR A 114 -19.47 -10.36 -14.08
N GLN A 115 -19.78 -9.73 -15.22
CA GLN A 115 -19.69 -10.35 -16.55
C GLN A 115 -18.79 -9.55 -17.47
N ARG A 116 -18.00 -10.26 -18.27
CA ARG A 116 -17.15 -9.71 -19.33
C ARG A 116 -17.23 -10.61 -20.57
N ALA A 117 -17.02 -10.04 -21.76
CA ALA A 117 -16.84 -10.84 -22.96
C ALA A 117 -15.52 -11.63 -22.88
N LEU A 118 -15.45 -12.83 -23.47
CA LEU A 118 -14.20 -13.61 -23.54
C LEU A 118 -13.13 -12.87 -24.34
N THR A 119 -13.56 -12.12 -25.35
CA THR A 119 -12.73 -11.29 -26.23
C THR A 119 -13.44 -9.95 -26.40
N THR A 120 -12.71 -8.86 -26.22
CA THR A 120 -13.20 -7.49 -26.38
C THR A 120 -12.65 -6.95 -27.71
N GLY A 121 -13.29 -5.94 -28.30
CA GLY A 121 -12.95 -5.47 -29.66
C GLY A 121 -11.56 -4.84 -29.79
N ASP A 122 -10.87 -4.59 -28.67
CA ASP A 122 -9.63 -3.83 -28.57
C ASP A 122 -8.36 -4.73 -28.49
N VAL A 123 -8.43 -5.97 -28.99
CA VAL A 123 -7.36 -7.01 -29.04
C VAL A 123 -6.04 -6.56 -29.70
N GLY A 124 -5.94 -5.32 -30.19
CA GLY A 124 -4.73 -4.73 -30.78
C GLY A 124 -4.03 -3.67 -29.93
N THR A 125 -4.58 -3.26 -28.78
CA THR A 125 -4.03 -2.17 -27.94
C THR A 125 -3.15 -2.65 -26.78
N ASN A 126 -3.05 -3.97 -26.56
CA ASN A 126 -2.43 -4.64 -25.39
C ASN A 126 -3.07 -4.31 -24.03
N LYS A 127 -4.23 -3.65 -24.01
CA LYS A 127 -4.93 -3.28 -22.77
C LYS A 127 -5.80 -4.42 -22.27
N ASP A 128 -6.60 -4.97 -23.19
CA ASP A 128 -7.47 -6.10 -22.90
C ASP A 128 -6.85 -7.44 -23.28
N LYS A 129 -7.05 -8.42 -22.42
CA LYS A 129 -6.57 -9.79 -22.56
C LYS A 129 -7.75 -10.74 -22.75
N VAL A 130 -7.53 -11.72 -23.62
CA VAL A 130 -8.55 -12.72 -23.96
C VAL A 130 -8.57 -13.86 -22.94
N PHE A 131 -9.74 -14.21 -22.44
CA PHE A 131 -9.96 -15.47 -21.71
C PHE A 131 -10.05 -16.62 -22.71
N LYS A 132 -8.97 -17.40 -22.82
CA LYS A 132 -8.83 -18.51 -23.77
C LYS A 132 -9.66 -19.70 -23.29
N VAL A 133 -10.46 -20.25 -24.21
CA VAL A 133 -11.32 -21.42 -23.98
C VAL A 133 -10.86 -22.66 -24.75
N ASP A 134 -9.61 -22.66 -25.22
CA ASP A 134 -8.98 -23.76 -25.96
C ASP A 134 -8.40 -24.86 -25.04
N GLY A 135 -8.59 -24.73 -23.73
CA GLY A 135 -8.05 -25.63 -22.71
C GLY A 135 -6.63 -25.28 -22.25
N SER A 136 -6.05 -24.19 -22.75
CA SER A 136 -4.77 -23.69 -22.26
C SER A 136 -4.89 -23.11 -20.83
N GLN A 137 -3.79 -23.19 -20.08
CA GLN A 137 -3.68 -22.53 -18.78
C GLN A 137 -3.19 -21.10 -18.98
N GLN A 138 -3.87 -20.15 -18.36
CA GLN A 138 -3.51 -18.74 -18.37
C GLN A 138 -3.05 -18.29 -17.00
N THR A 139 -1.99 -17.47 -16.98
CA THR A 139 -1.47 -16.90 -15.75
C THR A 139 -2.37 -15.77 -15.28
N ILE A 140 -2.73 -15.80 -14.00
CA ILE A 140 -3.62 -14.82 -13.39
C ILE A 140 -2.86 -13.94 -12.38
N VAL A 141 -3.44 -12.79 -12.07
CA VAL A 141 -3.06 -11.93 -10.95
C VAL A 141 -4.30 -11.59 -10.14
N TRP A 142 -4.11 -11.37 -8.85
CA TRP A 142 -5.17 -11.02 -7.90
C TRP A 142 -4.58 -10.32 -6.68
N ALA A 143 -5.39 -9.51 -6.01
CA ALA A 143 -5.03 -8.87 -4.75
C ALA A 143 -6.25 -8.39 -3.97
N ILE A 144 -6.08 -8.17 -2.66
CA ILE A 144 -6.97 -7.36 -1.81
C ILE A 144 -6.19 -6.16 -1.32
N GLY A 145 -6.80 -4.98 -1.37
CA GLY A 145 -6.19 -3.76 -0.86
C GLY A 145 -7.23 -2.72 -0.47
N PRO A 146 -6.78 -1.63 0.17
CA PRO A 146 -7.65 -0.52 0.50
C PRO A 146 -8.02 0.31 -0.74
N LEU A 147 -9.17 0.96 -0.68
CA LEU A 147 -9.62 1.99 -1.61
C LEU A 147 -9.10 3.36 -1.17
N ASN A 148 -8.77 4.20 -2.14
CA ASN A 148 -8.39 5.59 -1.88
C ASN A 148 -9.62 6.50 -1.71
N THR A 149 -9.39 7.79 -1.47
CA THR A 149 -10.46 8.80 -1.34
C THR A 149 -11.24 9.09 -2.63
N LYS A 150 -10.77 8.62 -3.78
CA LYS A 150 -11.49 8.62 -5.07
C LYS A 150 -12.24 7.30 -5.33
N MET A 151 -12.23 6.36 -4.39
CA MET A 151 -12.74 5.01 -4.57
C MET A 151 -12.02 4.28 -5.72
N GLU A 152 -10.70 4.37 -5.78
CA GLU A 152 -9.84 3.62 -6.72
C GLU A 152 -8.88 2.73 -5.93
N ALA A 153 -8.42 1.65 -6.55
CA ALA A 153 -7.50 0.69 -5.93
C ALA A 153 -6.20 1.36 -5.44
N ALA A 154 -5.94 1.29 -4.13
CA ALA A 154 -4.63 1.61 -3.56
C ALA A 154 -3.68 0.39 -3.53
N LYS A 155 -2.49 0.52 -2.95
CA LYS A 155 -1.57 -0.62 -2.91
C LYS A 155 -2.18 -1.72 -2.04
N HIS A 156 -2.24 -2.92 -2.61
CA HIS A 156 -2.67 -4.12 -1.91
C HIS A 156 -1.88 -4.39 -0.63
N TYR A 157 -2.45 -5.20 0.24
CA TYR A 157 -1.77 -5.61 1.48
C TYR A 157 -0.48 -6.39 1.16
N ASN A 158 0.54 -6.18 1.97
CA ASN A 158 1.79 -6.93 1.87
C ASN A 158 1.63 -8.30 2.56
N GLY A 159 2.28 -9.32 2.01
CA GLY A 159 2.27 -10.67 2.57
C GLY A 159 1.08 -11.49 2.04
N LYS A 160 0.20 -11.95 2.94
CA LYS A 160 -1.09 -12.58 2.58
C LYS A 160 -1.99 -11.58 1.84
N ARG A 161 -2.96 -12.08 1.06
CA ARG A 161 -3.92 -11.28 0.28
C ARG A 161 -3.39 -10.62 -1.01
N GLN A 162 -2.32 -11.15 -1.60
CA GLN A 162 -1.84 -10.77 -2.92
C GLN A 162 -1.24 -11.98 -3.65
N SER A 163 -1.15 -11.87 -4.99
CA SER A 163 -0.41 -12.86 -5.77
C SER A 163 1.05 -12.90 -5.34
N THR A 164 1.54 -14.09 -4.99
CA THR A 164 2.93 -14.30 -4.61
C THR A 164 3.81 -14.57 -5.83
N THR A 165 5.12 -14.78 -5.60
CA THR A 165 6.05 -15.28 -6.63
C THR A 165 5.70 -16.68 -7.13
N THR A 166 4.82 -17.41 -6.44
CA THR A 166 4.31 -18.70 -6.89
C THR A 166 3.31 -18.49 -8.02
N LEU A 167 3.65 -19.04 -9.19
CA LEU A 167 2.87 -18.88 -10.40
C LEU A 167 1.50 -19.56 -10.29
N THR A 168 0.42 -18.78 -10.29
CA THR A 168 -0.96 -19.31 -10.34
C THR A 168 -1.46 -19.28 -11.78
N LYS A 169 -1.93 -20.42 -12.28
CA LYS A 169 -2.53 -20.54 -13.61
C LYS A 169 -3.89 -21.22 -13.55
N ILE A 170 -4.83 -20.71 -14.34
CA ILE A 170 -6.18 -21.25 -14.45
C ILE A 170 -6.43 -21.68 -15.90
N ASN A 171 -6.99 -22.88 -16.09
CA ASN A 171 -7.65 -23.24 -17.34
C ASN A 171 -9.14 -22.89 -17.19
N PHE A 172 -9.57 -21.82 -17.87
CA PHE A 172 -10.92 -21.30 -17.73
C PHE A 172 -12.00 -22.19 -18.36
N ASN A 173 -11.62 -23.05 -19.33
CA ASN A 173 -12.53 -24.02 -19.96
C ASN A 173 -12.27 -25.46 -19.48
N ARG A 174 -11.79 -25.63 -18.25
CA ARG A 174 -11.66 -26.95 -17.63
C ARG A 174 -13.02 -27.57 -17.31
N THR A 175 -13.03 -28.90 -17.13
CA THR A 175 -14.17 -29.61 -16.53
C THR A 175 -14.50 -29.00 -15.16
N VAL A 176 -15.79 -28.76 -14.92
CA VAL A 176 -16.28 -28.10 -13.70
C VAL A 176 -15.71 -28.76 -12.44
N ALA A 177 -14.98 -27.99 -11.65
CA ALA A 177 -14.45 -28.39 -10.36
C ALA A 177 -14.61 -27.25 -9.34
N ASP A 178 -15.02 -27.62 -8.12
CA ASP A 178 -15.15 -26.70 -6.99
C ASP A 178 -14.00 -26.96 -6.00
N ASN A 179 -12.96 -26.13 -6.10
CA ASN A 179 -11.77 -26.20 -5.23
C ASN A 179 -11.84 -25.15 -4.10
N CYS A 180 -13.02 -24.63 -3.79
CA CYS A 180 -13.19 -23.57 -2.80
C CYS A 180 -13.69 -24.13 -1.46
N PRO A 181 -12.84 -24.19 -0.43
CA PRO A 181 -13.29 -24.53 0.90
C PRO A 181 -14.20 -23.43 1.45
N SER A 182 -14.96 -23.71 2.51
CA SER A 182 -15.65 -22.64 3.24
C SER A 182 -14.63 -21.66 3.85
N PHE A 183 -14.96 -20.37 3.85
CA PHE A 183 -14.17 -19.37 4.55
C PHE A 183 -14.11 -19.72 6.05
N VAL A 184 -12.91 -19.72 6.59
CA VAL A 184 -12.71 -19.73 8.04
C VAL A 184 -12.65 -18.27 8.45
N VAL A 185 -13.76 -17.74 8.96
CA VAL A 185 -13.76 -16.40 9.56
C VAL A 185 -12.96 -16.51 10.86
N LEU A 186 -11.68 -16.18 10.80
CA LEU A 186 -10.87 -15.96 11.99
C LEU A 186 -11.24 -14.58 12.53
N ASP A 187 -11.30 -14.43 13.86
CA ASP A 187 -11.45 -13.11 14.48
C ASP A 187 -10.35 -12.18 13.94
N ASP A 188 -10.72 -10.93 13.63
CA ASP A 188 -9.75 -9.92 13.18
C ASP A 188 -8.61 -9.84 14.20
N VAL A 189 -7.41 -10.23 13.75
CA VAL A 189 -6.21 -10.09 14.56
C VAL A 189 -5.84 -8.63 14.51
N GLU A 190 -6.13 -7.91 15.60
CA GLU A 190 -5.68 -6.53 15.78
C GLU A 190 -4.16 -6.49 15.66
N LEU A 191 -3.66 -5.84 14.61
CA LEU A 191 -2.23 -5.69 14.36
C LEU A 191 -1.69 -4.60 15.29
N PRO A 192 -0.46 -4.74 15.84
CA PRO A 192 0.13 -3.68 16.62
C PRO A 192 0.51 -2.50 15.72
N ASP A 193 -0.06 -1.33 16.01
CA ASP A 193 0.22 -0.09 15.29
C ASP A 193 1.62 0.45 15.60
N PHE A 194 2.32 0.92 14.57
CA PHE A 194 3.53 1.70 14.76
C PHE A 194 3.17 3.00 15.45
N GLN A 195 3.99 3.38 16.42
CA GLN A 195 3.79 4.60 17.18
C GLN A 195 4.38 5.81 16.43
N PRO A 196 3.80 7.01 16.57
CA PRO A 196 4.37 8.22 16.00
C PRO A 196 5.75 8.52 16.57
N HIS A 197 6.63 9.04 15.71
CA HIS A 197 7.93 9.58 16.09
C HIS A 197 7.95 11.09 15.91
N HIS A 198 8.72 11.79 16.74
CA HIS A 198 8.78 13.25 16.74
C HIS A 198 10.20 13.76 16.48
N LEU A 199 10.37 14.65 15.51
CA LEU A 199 11.66 15.32 15.23
C LEU A 199 11.57 16.81 15.51
N TYR A 200 12.46 17.32 16.36
CA TYR A 200 12.48 18.73 16.76
C TYR A 200 13.59 19.48 16.05
N GLY A 201 13.26 20.63 15.48
CA GLY A 201 14.20 21.51 14.79
C GLY A 201 15.31 22.11 15.67
N GLU A 202 15.24 21.93 16.99
CA GLU A 202 16.30 22.29 17.94
C GLU A 202 17.44 21.25 17.95
N GLU A 203 17.13 19.98 17.69
CA GLU A 203 18.12 18.90 17.66
C GLU A 203 18.93 18.90 16.37
N GLY A 204 18.38 19.49 15.31
CA GLY A 204 19.04 19.71 14.03
C GLY A 204 18.15 20.46 13.05
N THR A 205 18.75 21.34 12.25
CA THR A 205 18.02 22.09 11.22
C THR A 205 18.10 21.45 9.83
N VAL A 206 18.74 20.29 9.72
CA VAL A 206 18.93 19.57 8.45
C VAL A 206 18.23 18.21 8.55
N PHE A 207 17.32 17.96 7.61
CA PHE A 207 16.52 16.75 7.52
C PHE A 207 16.78 16.07 6.18
N THR A 208 17.14 14.80 6.18
CA THR A 208 17.20 14.00 4.95
C THR A 208 15.83 13.41 4.68
N VAL A 209 15.29 13.63 3.47
CA VAL A 209 13.93 13.24 3.09
C VAL A 209 13.98 12.29 1.91
N GLU A 210 13.58 11.03 2.12
CA GLU A 210 13.73 9.92 1.18
C GLU A 210 12.42 9.16 1.03
N ILE A 211 12.25 8.38 -0.04
CA ILE A 211 11.08 7.51 -0.20
C ILE A 211 11.32 6.20 0.57
N GLY A 212 10.27 5.51 0.99
CA GLY A 212 10.43 4.20 1.63
C GLY A 212 9.12 3.46 1.83
N GLN A 213 9.19 2.19 2.22
CA GLN A 213 8.01 1.36 2.43
C GLN A 213 7.09 1.91 3.53
N ALA A 214 5.79 1.99 3.26
CA ALA A 214 4.83 2.62 4.16
C ALA A 214 4.43 1.78 5.40
N GLY A 215 4.99 0.57 5.58
CA GLY A 215 4.68 -0.28 6.74
C GLY A 215 3.30 -0.98 6.70
N SER A 216 2.62 -1.01 5.56
CA SER A 216 1.29 -1.61 5.37
C SER A 216 0.27 -1.07 6.39
N GLU A 217 -0.55 -1.95 6.99
CA GLU A 217 -1.58 -1.59 7.97
C GLU A 217 -0.98 -0.97 9.23
N GLN A 218 0.17 -1.49 9.67
CA GLN A 218 0.82 -1.10 10.93
C GLN A 218 1.48 0.28 10.85
N GLY A 219 1.82 0.76 9.64
CA GLY A 219 2.60 1.98 9.42
C GLY A 219 1.74 3.19 9.08
N TYR A 220 1.86 3.68 7.85
CA TYR A 220 1.22 4.91 7.38
C TYR A 220 -0.28 4.94 7.66
N LYS A 221 -1.00 3.84 7.40
CA LYS A 221 -2.45 3.77 7.63
C LYS A 221 -2.80 3.92 9.11
N ALA A 222 -2.14 3.18 10.00
CA ALA A 222 -2.31 3.33 11.45
C ALA A 222 -1.99 4.75 11.94
N LEU A 223 -0.87 5.31 11.48
CA LEU A 223 -0.40 6.64 11.92
C LEU A 223 -1.32 7.78 11.47
N THR A 224 -1.94 7.64 10.30
CA THR A 224 -2.66 8.74 9.64
C THR A 224 -4.17 8.56 9.56
N GLY A 225 -4.65 7.32 9.65
CA GLY A 225 -6.02 6.94 9.29
C GLY A 225 -6.31 7.01 7.78
N LEU A 226 -5.32 7.32 6.95
CA LEU A 226 -5.48 7.49 5.50
C LEU A 226 -5.02 6.24 4.73
N PRO A 227 -5.62 5.96 3.56
CA PRO A 227 -5.15 4.90 2.68
C PRO A 227 -3.70 5.13 2.27
N SER A 228 -2.88 4.09 2.36
CA SER A 228 -1.51 4.10 1.90
C SER A 228 -1.39 3.47 0.51
N TRP A 229 -0.41 3.94 -0.24
CA TRP A 229 -0.06 3.41 -1.55
C TRP A 229 1.28 2.67 -1.52
N GLY A 230 1.73 2.32 -0.31
CA GLY A 230 2.86 1.45 -0.09
C GLY A 230 4.21 2.07 0.02
N ILE A 231 4.31 3.33 -0.34
CA ILE A 231 5.48 4.16 -0.08
C ILE A 231 5.04 5.42 0.64
N ALA A 232 5.96 5.97 1.41
CA ALA A 232 5.79 7.20 2.16
C ALA A 232 7.14 7.92 2.27
N TRP A 233 7.11 9.16 2.71
CA TRP A 233 8.28 9.93 3.06
C TRP A 233 8.93 9.38 4.33
N TYR A 234 10.24 9.25 4.28
CA TYR A 234 11.10 8.96 5.41
C TYR A 234 11.89 10.23 5.70
N VAL A 235 11.92 10.64 6.97
CA VAL A 235 12.72 11.78 7.41
C VAL A 235 13.76 11.29 8.40
N ASN A 236 15.04 11.48 8.10
CA ASN A 236 16.17 10.93 8.86
C ASN A 236 16.04 9.41 9.09
N GLY A 237 15.53 8.69 8.08
CA GLY A 237 15.31 7.23 8.13
C GLY A 237 14.08 6.79 8.94
N ILE A 238 13.27 7.71 9.46
CA ILE A 238 12.04 7.41 10.21
C ILE A 238 10.83 7.57 9.30
N LEU A 239 9.88 6.63 9.36
CA LEU A 239 8.63 6.68 8.59
C LEU A 239 7.76 7.85 9.06
N ILE A 240 7.52 8.82 8.18
CA ILE A 240 6.63 9.98 8.37
C ILE A 240 6.56 10.60 9.79
N PRO A 241 7.70 10.95 10.44
CA PRO A 241 7.65 11.55 11.77
C PRO A 241 6.94 12.90 11.77
N GLU A 242 6.35 13.27 12.91
CA GLU A 242 5.84 14.63 13.09
C GLU A 242 7.03 15.59 13.30
N LEU A 243 7.11 16.64 12.48
CA LEU A 243 8.18 17.63 12.56
C LEU A 243 7.73 18.80 13.44
N HIS A 244 8.59 19.25 14.36
CA HIS A 244 8.32 20.38 15.24
C HIS A 244 9.33 21.49 14.96
N LEU A 245 8.88 22.55 14.28
CA LEU A 245 9.71 23.64 13.75
C LEU A 245 9.40 24.96 14.43
N LYS A 246 10.39 25.86 14.50
CA LYS A 246 10.28 27.20 15.06
C LYS A 246 10.17 28.25 13.96
N ARG A 247 9.26 29.23 14.12
CA ARG A 247 9.18 30.40 13.22
C ARG A 247 10.46 31.22 13.25
N GLY A 248 10.82 31.76 12.08
CA GLY A 248 12.03 32.55 11.87
C GLY A 248 13.32 31.74 11.78
N VAL A 249 13.27 30.42 11.91
CA VAL A 249 14.43 29.52 11.73
C VAL A 249 14.36 28.87 10.36
N SER A 250 15.49 28.84 9.66
CA SER A 250 15.61 28.16 8.36
C SER A 250 15.99 26.69 8.55
N TYR A 251 15.20 25.81 7.94
CA TYR A 251 15.38 24.37 7.94
C TYR A 251 15.70 23.88 6.53
N THR A 252 16.68 22.99 6.40
CA THR A 252 17.09 22.40 5.12
C THR A 252 16.58 20.97 5.01
N PHE A 253 15.80 20.69 3.98
CA PHE A 253 15.32 19.36 3.64
C PHE A 253 16.11 18.85 2.44
N ARG A 254 16.94 17.83 2.63
CA ARG A 254 17.70 17.17 1.56
C ARG A 254 16.79 16.17 0.86
N VAL A 255 16.28 16.55 -0.31
CA VAL A 255 15.19 15.81 -0.97
C VAL A 255 15.74 14.73 -1.90
N GLY A 256 15.30 13.49 -1.65
CA GLY A 256 15.67 12.26 -2.36
C GLY A 256 14.48 11.62 -3.09
N GLY A 257 13.65 12.43 -3.76
CA GLY A 257 12.34 12.02 -4.31
C GLY A 257 12.31 11.61 -5.79
N GLY A 258 13.43 11.71 -6.50
CA GLY A 258 13.54 11.52 -7.95
C GLY A 258 13.27 12.78 -8.79
N THR A 259 13.89 12.82 -9.98
CA THR A 259 13.95 14.03 -10.83
C THR A 259 13.20 13.92 -12.15
N ASP A 260 12.89 12.71 -12.64
CA ASP A 260 12.25 12.52 -13.95
C ASP A 260 10.72 12.36 -13.83
N PRO A 261 9.92 13.38 -14.22
CA PRO A 261 8.45 13.28 -14.19
C PRO A 261 7.86 12.20 -15.10
N LYS A 262 8.66 11.61 -16.01
CA LYS A 262 8.22 10.48 -16.84
C LYS A 262 8.24 9.16 -16.07
N GLU A 263 9.06 9.05 -15.03
CA GLU A 263 9.12 7.88 -14.16
C GLU A 263 8.16 8.05 -12.97
N GLY A 264 6.85 8.03 -13.23
CA GLY A 264 5.82 8.30 -12.20
C GLY A 264 5.98 7.51 -10.90
N SER A 265 6.43 6.24 -10.96
CA SER A 265 6.69 5.44 -9.76
C SER A 265 7.89 5.91 -8.92
N LYS A 266 8.79 6.70 -9.51
CA LYS A 266 10.01 7.23 -8.90
C LYS A 266 10.04 8.76 -8.84
N TYR A 267 8.96 9.45 -9.17
CA TYR A 267 8.91 10.91 -9.20
C TYR A 267 7.99 11.47 -8.10
N HIS A 268 8.62 11.90 -7.02
CA HIS A 268 7.95 12.35 -5.81
C HIS A 268 8.51 13.71 -5.34
N PRO A 269 8.07 14.84 -5.91
CA PRO A 269 8.54 16.14 -5.46
C PRO A 269 8.03 16.47 -4.05
N LEU A 270 8.91 16.90 -3.15
CA LEU A 270 8.55 17.32 -1.80
C LEU A 270 8.00 18.74 -1.82
N TYR A 271 6.89 18.98 -1.11
CA TYR A 271 6.37 20.33 -0.88
C TYR A 271 5.65 20.47 0.46
N PHE A 272 5.41 21.70 0.88
CA PHE A 272 4.64 22.00 2.09
C PHE A 272 3.26 22.53 1.74
N THR A 273 2.23 22.03 2.43
CA THR A 273 0.81 22.36 2.17
C THR A 273 -0.04 22.32 3.43
N ASN A 274 -1.21 22.93 3.42
CA ASN A 274 -2.23 22.72 4.45
C ASN A 274 -3.22 21.58 4.11
N ASP A 275 -3.02 20.89 2.99
CA ASP A 275 -3.79 19.69 2.61
C ASP A 275 -3.15 18.43 3.22
N VAL A 276 -3.92 17.71 4.02
CA VAL A 276 -3.49 16.46 4.68
C VAL A 276 -3.19 15.34 3.70
N GLU A 277 -3.83 15.30 2.53
CA GLU A 277 -3.58 14.25 1.52
C GLU A 277 -2.46 14.64 0.56
N GLY A 278 -2.23 15.93 0.33
CA GLY A 278 -1.28 16.41 -0.66
C GLY A 278 -1.68 16.08 -2.11
N GLY A 279 -0.70 15.79 -2.98
CA GLY A 279 -0.98 15.48 -4.39
C GLY A 279 -1.57 16.66 -5.18
N TYR A 280 -1.10 17.89 -4.93
CA TYR A 280 -1.61 19.13 -5.54
C TYR A 280 -1.75 19.04 -7.06
N ASN A 281 -0.83 18.38 -7.76
CA ASN A 281 -0.90 18.23 -9.23
C ASN A 281 -2.17 17.49 -9.70
N GLN A 282 -2.76 16.65 -8.84
CA GLN A 282 -3.96 15.87 -9.16
C GLN A 282 -5.25 16.59 -8.77
N THR A 283 -5.22 17.42 -7.73
CA THR A 283 -6.42 17.97 -7.09
C THR A 283 -6.53 19.48 -7.19
N GLY A 284 -5.40 20.20 -7.25
CA GLY A 284 -5.34 21.64 -7.04
C GLY A 284 -5.74 22.08 -5.63
N ASN A 285 -5.83 21.16 -4.67
CA ASN A 285 -6.31 21.44 -3.32
C ASN A 285 -5.18 21.89 -2.39
N GLY A 286 -5.52 22.80 -1.48
CA GLY A 286 -4.60 23.32 -0.47
C GLY A 286 -3.80 24.53 -0.93
N THR A 287 -3.09 25.13 0.03
CA THR A 287 -2.19 26.25 -0.16
C THR A 287 -0.76 25.75 -0.12
N ILE A 288 0.04 26.09 -1.13
CA ILE A 288 1.47 25.76 -1.17
C ILE A 288 2.26 26.77 -0.34
N TYR A 289 3.10 26.27 0.56
CA TYR A 289 4.07 27.07 1.32
C TYR A 289 5.45 26.92 0.68
N PRO A 290 5.89 27.89 -0.14
CA PRO A 290 7.11 27.75 -0.93
C PRO A 290 8.36 27.76 -0.04
N GLY A 291 9.33 26.94 -0.41
CA GLY A 291 10.68 27.01 0.13
C GLY A 291 11.64 27.62 -0.90
N LYS A 292 12.94 27.41 -0.70
CA LYS A 292 13.98 27.87 -1.61
C LYS A 292 14.88 26.73 -2.06
N VAL A 293 15.21 26.71 -3.35
CA VAL A 293 16.27 25.87 -3.93
C VAL A 293 17.28 26.80 -4.58
N ASP A 294 18.56 26.68 -4.21
CA ASP A 294 19.62 27.60 -4.67
C ASP A 294 19.28 29.09 -4.48
N GLY A 295 18.56 29.40 -3.40
CA GLY A 295 18.10 30.76 -3.06
C GLY A 295 16.85 31.23 -3.81
N ASN A 296 16.37 30.50 -4.82
CA ASN A 296 15.18 30.85 -5.58
C ASN A 296 13.92 30.25 -4.94
N ALA A 297 12.84 31.02 -4.89
CA ALA A 297 11.57 30.54 -4.36
C ALA A 297 10.98 29.44 -5.27
N MET A 298 10.69 28.29 -4.68
CA MET A 298 10.18 27.11 -5.37
C MET A 298 8.96 26.56 -4.63
N GLN A 299 7.95 26.15 -5.39
CA GLN A 299 6.74 25.53 -4.84
C GLN A 299 7.01 24.15 -4.25
N TYR A 300 7.94 23.41 -4.85
CA TYR A 300 8.35 22.06 -4.47
C TYR A 300 9.82 21.85 -4.83
N ALA A 301 10.41 20.78 -4.31
CA ALA A 301 11.77 20.36 -4.66
C ALA A 301 11.80 18.92 -5.14
N VAL A 302 12.73 18.64 -6.05
CA VAL A 302 13.06 17.32 -6.59
C VAL A 302 14.55 17.09 -6.36
N GLY A 303 14.98 15.84 -6.22
CA GLY A 303 16.40 15.47 -6.11
C GLY A 303 16.59 14.01 -6.50
N GLY A 304 17.81 13.47 -6.41
CA GLY A 304 18.07 12.06 -6.77
C GLY A 304 17.11 11.07 -6.11
N TYR A 305 16.83 9.92 -6.73
CA TYR A 305 15.90 8.95 -6.15
C TYR A 305 16.60 8.04 -5.15
N CYS A 306 16.09 8.01 -3.91
CA CYS A 306 16.52 7.09 -2.86
C CYS A 306 15.31 6.48 -2.16
N GLU A 307 15.32 5.16 -2.01
CA GLU A 307 14.20 4.40 -1.45
C GLU A 307 14.65 3.42 -0.36
N TRP A 308 14.01 3.47 0.82
CA TRP A 308 14.09 2.41 1.82
C TRP A 308 13.27 1.20 1.40
N LYS A 309 13.96 0.17 0.89
CA LYS A 309 13.38 -1.08 0.39
C LYS A 309 13.46 -2.20 1.40
N LEU A 310 12.49 -3.12 1.36
CA LEU A 310 12.55 -4.36 2.13
C LEU A 310 13.64 -5.28 1.58
N ARG A 311 14.46 -5.84 2.48
CA ARG A 311 15.36 -6.94 2.13
C ARG A 311 14.56 -8.17 1.69
N SER A 312 15.11 -8.97 0.79
CA SER A 312 14.44 -10.19 0.31
C SER A 312 14.01 -11.15 1.44
N SER A 313 14.80 -11.24 2.51
CA SER A 313 14.45 -12.03 3.71
C SER A 313 13.24 -11.48 4.46
N ALA A 314 13.03 -10.17 4.44
CA ALA A 314 11.90 -9.51 5.07
C ALA A 314 10.61 -9.68 4.23
N VAL A 315 10.73 -9.64 2.90
CA VAL A 315 9.63 -9.97 1.97
C VAL A 315 9.12 -11.39 2.23
N ALA A 316 10.03 -12.38 2.21
CA ALA A 316 9.65 -13.77 2.47
C ALA A 316 9.00 -13.99 3.85
N ARG A 317 9.43 -13.23 4.87
CA ARG A 317 8.82 -13.25 6.21
C ARG A 317 7.40 -12.67 6.21
N LEU A 318 7.19 -11.53 5.56
CA LEU A 318 5.85 -10.94 5.42
C LEU A 318 4.91 -11.89 4.66
N ASP A 319 5.40 -12.56 3.61
CA ASP A 319 4.64 -13.57 2.86
C ASP A 319 4.23 -14.77 3.74
N SER A 320 4.98 -15.06 4.80
CA SER A 320 4.62 -16.09 5.79
C SER A 320 3.62 -15.61 6.86
N GLY A 321 3.18 -14.36 6.80
CA GLY A 321 2.26 -13.75 7.78
C GLY A 321 2.96 -13.17 9.00
N PHE A 322 4.25 -12.86 8.93
CA PHE A 322 4.98 -12.22 10.03
C PHE A 322 4.44 -10.81 10.29
N ILE A 323 4.22 -10.48 11.56
CA ILE A 323 3.75 -9.18 12.03
C ILE A 323 4.86 -8.51 12.84
N TYR A 324 5.17 -7.25 12.53
CA TYR A 324 6.20 -6.50 13.25
C TYR A 324 5.66 -5.95 14.56
N PRO A 325 6.34 -6.09 15.71
CA PRO A 325 5.85 -5.50 16.95
C PRO A 325 5.88 -3.97 16.98
N CYS A 326 6.72 -3.33 16.17
CA CYS A 326 6.96 -1.88 16.16
C CYS A 326 7.76 -1.45 14.92
N PHE A 327 7.82 -0.14 14.67
CA PHE A 327 8.58 0.43 13.55
C PHE A 327 10.08 0.11 13.63
N GLU A 328 10.69 0.11 14.81
CA GLU A 328 12.14 -0.10 15.00
C GLU A 328 12.58 -1.50 14.55
N THR A 329 11.69 -2.49 14.68
CA THR A 329 11.95 -3.84 14.15
C THR A 329 11.75 -3.90 12.64
N PHE A 330 10.77 -3.18 12.11
CA PHE A 330 10.54 -3.05 10.67
C PHE A 330 11.69 -2.35 9.96
N GLN A 331 12.19 -1.25 10.53
CA GLN A 331 13.28 -0.44 9.99
C GLN A 331 14.57 -1.24 9.84
N LYS A 332 14.87 -2.18 10.75
CA LYS A 332 16.05 -3.06 10.67
C LYS A 332 16.05 -3.95 9.42
N ASP A 333 14.88 -4.23 8.89
CA ASP A 333 14.67 -5.04 7.68
C ASP A 333 14.66 -4.22 6.38
N LEU A 334 14.82 -2.91 6.50
CA LEU A 334 14.99 -2.02 5.37
C LEU A 334 16.47 -1.89 4.99
N TYR A 335 16.70 -1.49 3.75
CA TYR A 335 17.98 -0.98 3.26
C TYR A 335 17.71 0.18 2.31
N LEU A 336 18.60 1.17 2.30
CA LEU A 336 18.49 2.33 1.42
C LEU A 336 19.09 1.98 0.06
N ASP A 337 18.29 2.14 -1.00
CA ASP A 337 18.70 1.95 -2.39
C ASP A 337 18.58 3.28 -3.13
N CYS A 338 19.71 3.79 -3.64
CA CYS A 338 19.78 5.08 -4.31
C CYS A 338 20.23 4.89 -5.77
N ASP A 339 19.56 5.59 -6.70
CA ASP A 339 20.04 5.64 -8.07
C ASP A 339 21.43 6.34 -8.09
N ASN A 340 22.36 5.85 -8.92
CA ASN A 340 23.79 6.23 -8.93
C ASN A 340 24.06 7.74 -9.20
N THR A 341 23.02 8.51 -9.52
CA THR A 341 23.05 9.95 -9.72
C THR A 341 22.70 10.75 -8.46
N GLY A 342 22.54 10.10 -7.30
CA GLY A 342 21.97 10.52 -6.00
C GLY A 342 22.38 11.86 -5.37
N GLU A 343 22.44 12.94 -6.15
CA GLU A 343 22.53 14.30 -5.65
C GLU A 343 21.17 14.71 -5.09
N TYR A 344 21.10 14.71 -3.77
CA TYR A 344 20.02 15.35 -3.03
C TYR A 344 19.96 16.83 -3.38
N THR A 345 18.76 17.40 -3.33
CA THR A 345 18.56 18.84 -3.47
C THR A 345 18.17 19.44 -2.14
N ASP A 346 18.84 20.52 -1.74
CA ASP A 346 18.54 21.26 -0.51
C ASP A 346 17.32 22.17 -0.73
N PHE A 347 16.20 21.80 -0.13
CA PHE A 347 15.00 22.62 -0.06
C PHE A 347 14.94 23.34 1.28
N VAL A 348 15.16 24.65 1.27
CA VAL A 348 15.21 25.48 2.48
C VAL A 348 13.83 26.07 2.76
N PHE A 349 13.24 25.71 3.90
CA PHE A 349 11.97 26.24 4.36
C PHE A 349 12.17 27.06 5.64
N THR A 350 11.58 28.25 5.67
CA THR A 350 11.64 29.17 6.82
C THR A 350 10.20 29.52 7.20
N PRO A 351 9.61 28.85 8.22
CA PRO A 351 8.29 29.20 8.71
C PRO A 351 8.30 30.66 9.19
N ASP A 352 7.33 31.44 8.77
CA ASP A 352 7.18 32.86 9.15
C ASP A 352 5.89 33.09 9.96
N SER A 353 5.61 34.34 10.29
CA SER A 353 4.41 34.73 11.06
C SER A 353 3.09 34.46 10.33
N SER A 354 3.11 34.19 9.03
CA SER A 354 1.93 33.81 8.24
C SER A 354 1.76 32.30 8.08
N THR A 355 2.80 31.54 8.43
CA THR A 355 2.77 30.08 8.37
C THR A 355 1.85 29.54 9.49
N PRO A 356 0.86 28.69 9.17
CA PRO A 356 -0.07 28.15 10.18
C PRO A 356 0.67 27.27 11.19
N ASP A 357 0.07 27.07 12.37
CA ASP A 357 0.62 26.21 13.43
C ASP A 357 0.69 24.73 13.00
N LEU A 358 -0.12 24.33 12.03
CA LEU A 358 -0.10 22.99 11.44
C LEU A 358 -0.13 23.10 9.92
N LEU A 359 0.82 22.42 9.29
CA LEU A 359 0.87 22.14 7.87
C LEU A 359 1.43 20.73 7.66
N TYR A 360 1.62 20.32 6.42
CA TYR A 360 2.05 18.98 6.04
C TYR A 360 3.19 19.06 5.04
N TYR A 361 4.21 18.22 5.22
CA TYR A 361 5.14 17.91 4.14
C TYR A 361 4.54 16.77 3.33
N GLN A 362 4.38 16.95 2.03
CA GLN A 362 3.68 15.99 1.17
C GLN A 362 4.41 15.80 -0.16
N CYS A 363 3.96 14.82 -0.94
CA CYS A 363 4.33 14.68 -2.34
C CYS A 363 3.43 15.57 -3.21
N TYR A 364 4.03 16.35 -4.11
CA TYR A 364 3.31 17.27 -4.99
C TYR A 364 2.46 16.51 -6.03
N THR A 365 2.92 15.35 -6.48
CA THR A 365 2.30 14.56 -7.55
C THR A 365 1.41 13.43 -7.06
N HIS A 366 1.69 12.86 -5.89
CA HIS A 366 0.97 11.71 -5.33
C HIS A 366 0.38 12.04 -3.96
N LYS A 367 -0.79 11.49 -3.69
CA LYS A 367 -1.47 11.67 -2.40
C LYS A 367 -0.92 10.70 -1.36
N SER A 368 -1.00 11.12 -0.10
CA SER A 368 -0.82 10.29 1.09
C SER A 368 0.59 9.72 1.24
N LEU A 369 1.61 10.58 1.11
CA LEU A 369 3.02 10.18 1.25
C LEU A 369 3.68 10.77 2.50
N GLY A 370 3.28 11.94 2.98
CA GLY A 370 3.90 12.60 4.12
C GLY A 370 2.94 12.90 5.25
N TRP A 371 3.37 13.77 6.16
CA TRP A 371 2.70 13.99 7.43
C TRP A 371 2.96 15.36 8.03
N LYS A 372 2.68 15.52 9.33
CA LYS A 372 2.51 16.80 10.00
C LYS A 372 3.83 17.54 10.20
N VAL A 373 3.74 18.85 10.04
CA VAL A 373 4.69 19.84 10.52
C VAL A 373 3.95 20.76 11.48
N HIS A 374 4.32 20.69 12.75
CA HIS A 374 3.89 21.62 13.78
C HIS A 374 4.86 22.81 13.81
N VAL A 375 4.32 24.01 13.72
CA VAL A 375 5.08 25.26 13.70
C VAL A 375 4.77 26.07 14.96
N TYR A 376 5.82 26.50 15.63
CA TYR A 376 5.72 27.22 16.90
C TYR A 376 6.43 28.57 16.85
N ASP A 377 5.94 29.54 17.62
CA ASP A 377 6.72 30.75 17.90
C ASP A 377 7.94 30.41 18.77
N GLU A 378 7.74 29.54 19.77
CA GLU A 378 8.78 28.96 20.62
C GLU A 378 8.52 27.47 20.80
N LEU A 379 9.56 26.65 20.68
CA LEU A 379 9.42 25.20 20.80
C LEU A 379 9.01 24.79 22.22
N PRO A 380 8.17 23.75 22.38
CA PRO A 380 7.72 23.30 23.68
C PRO A 380 8.89 22.75 24.51
N THR A 381 8.95 23.13 25.78
CA THR A 381 9.94 22.62 26.74
C THR A 381 9.66 21.17 27.13
N ASN A 382 8.38 20.78 27.18
CA ASN A 382 7.95 19.40 27.40
C ASN A 382 7.76 18.72 26.04
N ARG A 383 8.76 17.96 25.60
CA ARG A 383 8.70 17.20 24.36
C ARG A 383 7.83 15.95 24.53
N ILE A 384 7.13 15.60 23.46
CA ILE A 384 6.48 14.29 23.34
C ILE A 384 7.59 13.25 23.25
N ALA A 385 7.61 12.31 24.18
CA ALA A 385 8.58 11.22 24.19
C ALA A 385 8.08 10.09 23.28
N ASP A 386 8.94 9.65 22.36
CA ASP A 386 8.66 8.49 21.52
C ASP A 386 8.49 7.24 22.40
N ILE A 387 7.49 6.42 22.07
CA ILE A 387 7.20 5.19 22.82
C ILE A 387 8.25 4.13 22.42
N PRO A 388 9.06 3.62 23.37
CA PRO A 388 10.11 2.69 23.04
C PRO A 388 9.55 1.34 22.60
N CYS A 389 10.16 0.76 21.58
CA CYS A 389 9.81 -0.59 21.16
C CYS A 389 10.24 -1.64 22.21
N LEU A 390 9.26 -2.33 22.80
CA LEU A 390 9.46 -3.38 23.78
C LEU A 390 9.65 -4.76 23.14
N ALA A 391 10.43 -4.87 22.06
CA ALA A 391 10.61 -6.12 21.32
C ALA A 391 11.41 -7.22 22.05
N GLU A 392 11.79 -7.03 23.32
CA GLU A 392 12.48 -8.04 24.12
C GLU A 392 11.59 -8.62 25.22
N SER A 393 11.05 -9.82 24.99
CA SER A 393 10.92 -10.92 26.00
C SER A 393 10.13 -12.17 25.55
N PHE A 394 9.87 -12.40 24.26
CA PHE A 394 9.34 -13.72 23.81
C PHE A 394 10.43 -14.78 23.52
N ALA A 395 11.71 -14.43 23.61
CA ALA A 395 12.82 -15.34 23.29
C ALA A 395 13.29 -16.24 24.46
N THR A 396 12.73 -16.13 25.67
CA THR A 396 13.15 -16.97 26.81
C THR A 396 11.99 -17.31 27.77
N CYS A 397 10.92 -17.94 27.26
CA CYS A 397 9.98 -18.66 28.14
C CYS A 397 9.68 -20.09 27.66
N SER A 398 10.69 -20.78 27.15
CA SER A 398 10.63 -22.23 26.84
C SER A 398 11.57 -23.07 27.71
N SER A 399 12.14 -22.52 28.79
CA SER A 399 13.01 -23.26 29.70
C SER A 399 12.82 -22.96 31.19
N VAL A 400 11.60 -22.59 31.62
CA VAL A 400 11.21 -22.87 33.01
C VAL A 400 10.93 -24.37 33.12
N SER A 401 12.04 -25.10 33.22
CA SER A 401 12.24 -26.40 33.84
C SER A 401 11.00 -27.28 34.06
N ILE A 402 10.73 -28.16 33.08
CA ILE A 402 10.04 -29.44 33.31
C ILE A 402 10.68 -30.19 34.50
N SER A 403 11.95 -29.93 34.80
CA SER A 403 12.68 -30.41 35.98
C SER A 403 12.04 -30.02 37.33
N LEU A 404 11.33 -28.88 37.42
CA LEU A 404 10.68 -28.45 38.67
C LEU A 404 9.33 -29.16 38.90
N LEU A 405 8.61 -29.48 37.82
CA LEU A 405 7.38 -30.27 37.85
C LEU A 405 7.65 -31.76 38.16
N ILE A 406 8.78 -32.31 37.69
CA ILE A 406 9.19 -33.68 38.01
C ILE A 406 9.64 -33.80 39.49
N LEU A 407 10.30 -32.78 40.05
CA LEU A 407 10.71 -32.80 41.45
C LEU A 407 9.51 -32.77 42.42
N LEU A 408 8.47 -31.99 42.10
CA LEU A 408 7.21 -31.95 42.86
C LEU A 408 6.39 -33.24 42.73
N ALA A 409 6.44 -33.93 41.59
CA ALA A 409 5.79 -35.23 41.42
C ALA A 409 6.52 -36.36 42.17
N LEU A 410 7.85 -36.32 42.25
CA LEU A 410 8.64 -37.32 42.99
C LEU A 410 8.57 -37.14 44.52
N LEU A 411 8.42 -35.91 45.03
CA LEU A 411 8.22 -35.71 46.47
C LEU A 411 6.85 -36.24 46.96
N ASN A 412 5.82 -36.27 46.13
CA ASN A 412 4.51 -36.83 46.47
C ASN A 412 4.45 -38.37 46.41
N LEU A 413 5.48 -39.03 45.85
CA LEU A 413 5.61 -40.50 45.84
C LEU A 413 6.45 -41.06 47.01
N LEU A 414 7.08 -40.18 47.81
CA LEU A 414 7.86 -40.56 48.99
C LEU A 414 7.06 -40.42 50.31
N PHE A 415 5.80 -39.98 50.25
CA PHE A 415 4.89 -39.84 51.40
C PHE A 415 3.57 -40.62 51.20
N VAL A 416 3.65 -41.87 50.73
CA VAL A 416 2.58 -42.88 50.83
C VAL A 416 3.15 -44.16 51.39
#